data_AF-A0A6I1GQT0-F1
#
_entry.id   AF-A0A6I1GQT0-F1
#
_cell.length_a   1.000
_cell.length_b   1.000
_cell.length_c   1.000
_cell.angle_alpha   90.00
_cell.angle_beta   90.00
_cell.angle_gamma   90.00
#
_symmetry.space_group_name_H-M   'P 1'
#
loop_
_entity.id
_entity.type
_entity.pdbx_description
1 polymer ?
#
loop_
_entity_poly.entity_id
_entity_poly.type
_entity_poly.pdbx_seq_one_letter_code
_entity_poly.pdbx_strand_id
1 'polypeptide(L)'
;MSTAKQQHQSKNNPSSRKRREAGSVNNGSHAGVTVSIRKSGRKNATRGGAASRNRNTTTTRNTSTSRNTAAKRNTTAKRNTADRKRRDGAVTRNGARRRITRKRSSSKRPMTRGRRIATALTMLVAACCAVALAWVTTQFVSGRIALADARNRQSQLSSRYGFDPGDIISDGQFFNGYAMSEAEVQSFLDDHGEACTGSACLKSRTFDTTTIKADAYCNGYQGRKRETAAAIIDKSAKSCNVSQKVLLTVMQKEQQLVTAAKPTDFQFKAAMGLSCPDDADCDPEYAGFFRQVYGAANRYQYYAHHEEQYGYHAGKLNYVKFHPNASCGGANVLIDNKATALLYIYTPYQPNDAALAAGVGEGDSCSSYGNRNFSIIYRGWFGSAR
;
A
#
# COMPACT_ATOMS: atom_id res chain seq x y z
N MET A 1 1.89 -3.55 22.85
CA MET A 1 2.23 -3.21 21.45
C MET A 1 3.67 -3.63 21.17
N SER A 2 3.93 -4.89 20.86
CA SER A 2 5.23 -5.29 20.30
C SER A 2 5.22 -5.00 18.80
N THR A 3 6.22 -4.26 18.29
CA THR A 3 6.32 -3.94 16.87
C THR A 3 7.09 -5.05 16.15
N ALA A 4 6.44 -5.75 15.22
CA ALA A 4 7.14 -6.62 14.27
C ALA A 4 7.96 -5.74 13.32
N LYS A 5 9.25 -5.61 13.60
CA LYS A 5 10.23 -4.80 12.86
C LYS A 5 10.83 -5.56 11.68
N GLN A 6 11.82 -4.96 11.02
CA GLN A 6 12.10 -5.19 9.60
C GLN A 6 12.55 -6.63 9.25
N GLN A 7 11.62 -7.44 8.74
CA GLN A 7 11.97 -8.56 7.85
C GLN A 7 12.15 -8.04 6.42
N HIS A 8 13.28 -7.37 6.19
CA HIS A 8 13.66 -6.81 4.90
C HIS A 8 13.76 -7.93 3.84
N GLN A 9 13.07 -7.80 2.71
CA GLN A 9 13.29 -8.68 1.56
C GLN A 9 14.66 -8.39 0.94
N SER A 10 15.71 -9.02 1.48
CA SER A 10 17.09 -8.81 1.05
C SER A 10 17.39 -9.62 -0.21
N LYS A 11 17.51 -8.92 -1.34
CA LYS A 11 18.24 -9.37 -2.52
C LYS A 11 19.40 -8.39 -2.74
N ASN A 12 20.61 -8.83 -2.42
CA ASN A 12 21.92 -8.25 -2.74
C ASN A 12 21.95 -6.78 -3.20
N ASN A 13 22.18 -5.84 -2.27
CA ASN A 13 22.63 -4.49 -2.61
C ASN A 13 24.07 -4.57 -3.19
N PRO A 14 24.33 -4.14 -4.44
CA PRO A 14 25.65 -4.27 -5.07
C PRO A 14 26.69 -3.24 -4.59
N SER A 15 26.30 -2.24 -3.78
CA SER A 15 27.16 -1.07 -3.45
C SER A 15 28.38 -1.37 -2.56
N SER A 16 28.40 -2.50 -1.83
CA SER A 16 29.31 -2.72 -0.70
C SER A 16 30.58 -3.57 -0.99
N ARG A 17 31.11 -3.56 -2.23
CA ARG A 17 32.38 -4.24 -2.60
C ARG A 17 33.57 -3.30 -2.84
N LYS A 18 33.95 -2.55 -1.79
CA LYS A 18 35.25 -1.89 -1.50
C LYS A 18 35.10 -1.27 -0.09
N ARG A 19 36.10 -1.20 0.80
CA ARG A 19 37.54 -1.52 0.73
C ARG A 19 37.98 -1.92 2.16
N ARG A 20 38.63 -3.08 2.35
CA ARG A 20 39.24 -3.44 3.66
C ARG A 20 40.69 -2.95 3.67
N GLU A 21 41.03 -2.10 4.63
CA GLU A 21 42.40 -1.74 5.03
C GLU A 21 42.38 -1.37 6.53
N ALA A 22 43.52 -1.41 7.21
CA ALA A 22 43.60 -1.55 8.66
C ALA A 22 43.75 -0.23 9.45
N GLY A 23 43.43 -0.28 10.75
CA GLY A 23 43.68 0.81 11.70
C GLY A 23 43.19 0.46 13.12
N SER A 24 44.12 0.22 14.03
CA SER A 24 43.86 0.06 15.48
C SER A 24 44.47 1.24 16.23
N VAL A 25 43.87 1.68 17.35
CA VAL A 25 44.56 2.12 18.58
C VAL A 25 43.57 2.48 19.72
N ASN A 26 44.00 2.20 20.95
CA ASN A 26 43.30 2.21 22.24
C ASN A 26 42.93 3.58 22.88
N ASN A 27 41.97 3.50 23.82
CA ASN A 27 41.87 4.15 25.16
C ASN A 27 41.84 5.69 25.38
N GLY A 28 41.02 6.09 26.36
CA GLY A 28 41.05 7.37 27.08
C GLY A 28 39.84 7.51 28.05
N SER A 29 40.05 7.93 29.31
CA SER A 29 39.06 7.81 30.41
C SER A 29 38.86 9.08 31.26
N HIS A 30 37.83 9.08 32.13
CA HIS A 30 37.47 10.04 33.20
C HIS A 30 36.84 11.38 32.72
N ALA A 31 35.72 11.87 33.27
CA ALA A 31 35.26 12.16 34.66
C ALA A 31 35.85 13.47 35.24
N GLY A 32 35.12 14.34 35.96
CA GLY A 32 33.71 14.28 36.42
C GLY A 32 33.33 15.55 37.22
N VAL A 33 32.62 15.39 38.35
CA VAL A 33 32.28 16.42 39.38
C VAL A 33 31.02 17.27 39.14
N THR A 34 30.38 17.67 40.24
CA THR A 34 29.04 18.28 40.39
C THR A 34 29.08 19.57 41.24
N VAL A 35 27.92 20.24 41.45
CA VAL A 35 27.43 20.84 42.75
C VAL A 35 26.62 22.16 42.58
N SER A 36 25.29 22.02 42.68
CA SER A 36 24.33 22.76 43.53
C SER A 36 24.13 24.30 43.56
N ILE A 37 22.86 24.67 43.27
CA ILE A 37 21.91 25.43 44.13
C ILE A 37 22.14 26.95 44.40
N ARG A 38 21.12 27.76 44.06
CA ARG A 38 20.44 28.69 45.03
C ARG A 38 18.99 29.01 44.62
N LYS A 39 18.14 29.32 45.61
CA LYS A 39 16.70 29.64 45.47
C LYS A 39 16.44 31.15 45.59
N SER A 40 15.48 31.67 44.81
CA SER A 40 14.61 32.80 45.17
C SER A 40 13.44 32.91 44.14
N GLY A 41 12.21 33.32 44.46
CA GLY A 41 11.65 33.59 45.79
C GLY A 41 10.71 34.80 45.93
N ARG A 42 9.58 34.90 45.20
CA ARG A 42 8.55 35.93 45.50
C ARG A 42 7.10 35.60 45.07
N LYS A 43 6.15 36.21 45.80
CA LYS A 43 4.71 36.41 45.50
C LYS A 43 4.54 37.88 45.00
N ASN A 44 3.42 38.42 44.52
CA ASN A 44 1.98 38.07 44.43
C ASN A 44 1.37 38.89 43.23
N ALA A 45 0.09 39.11 42.90
CA ALA A 45 -1.23 38.78 43.47
C ALA A 45 -2.38 38.88 42.42
N THR A 46 -3.48 38.16 42.66
CA THR A 46 -4.92 38.51 42.45
C THR A 46 -5.47 39.35 41.26
N ARG A 47 -6.59 38.81 40.71
CA ARG A 47 -7.95 39.42 40.50
C ARG A 47 -8.43 39.87 39.10
N GLY A 48 -9.70 39.53 38.81
CA GLY A 48 -10.56 40.03 37.71
C GLY A 48 -10.76 39.05 36.54
N GLY A 49 -11.92 38.90 35.89
CA GLY A 49 -13.28 39.40 36.22
C GLY A 49 -14.20 39.54 34.99
N ALA A 50 -15.43 38.98 35.03
CA ALA A 50 -16.48 38.96 33.97
C ALA A 50 -16.13 38.21 32.65
N ALA A 51 -17.01 37.55 31.88
CA ALA A 51 -18.47 37.31 31.86
C ALA A 51 -19.39 38.24 31.00
N SER A 52 -19.58 37.89 29.72
CA SER A 52 -20.74 38.19 28.83
C SER A 52 -20.62 37.26 27.59
N ARG A 53 -21.62 36.52 27.09
CA ARG A 53 -22.79 36.94 26.25
C ARG A 53 -22.39 37.89 25.09
N ASN A 54 -22.84 37.71 23.84
CA ASN A 54 -24.17 37.22 23.43
C ASN A 54 -24.23 36.60 22.00
N ARG A 55 -25.39 36.01 21.69
CA ARG A 55 -25.93 35.44 20.42
C ARG A 55 -25.47 36.07 19.09
N ASN A 56 -25.54 35.26 18.02
CA ASN A 56 -26.60 35.46 17.02
C ASN A 56 -27.02 34.18 16.27
N THR A 57 -28.29 34.11 15.85
CA THR A 57 -28.94 32.94 15.23
C THR A 57 -29.95 33.36 14.17
N THR A 58 -29.70 33.00 12.91
CA THR A 58 -30.65 33.11 11.77
C THR A 58 -30.36 31.91 10.87
N THR A 59 -31.18 30.87 10.72
CA THR A 59 -32.64 30.76 10.51
C THR A 59 -33.09 31.22 9.12
N THR A 60 -33.05 30.30 8.16
CA THR A 60 -33.99 30.26 7.04
C THR A 60 -34.33 28.81 6.71
N ARG A 61 -35.61 28.46 6.85
CA ARG A 61 -36.18 27.25 6.25
C ARG A 61 -36.44 27.53 4.77
N ASN A 62 -36.48 26.48 3.95
CA ASN A 62 -37.48 26.42 2.90
C ASN A 62 -38.02 24.99 2.75
N THR A 63 -39.34 24.87 2.75
CA THR A 63 -40.07 23.60 2.71
C THR A 63 -41.11 23.65 1.61
N SER A 64 -41.05 22.75 0.62
CA SER A 64 -42.18 22.26 -0.19
C SER A 64 -41.69 21.43 -1.38
N THR A 65 -42.48 20.58 -2.04
CA THR A 65 -43.64 19.75 -1.60
C THR A 65 -43.79 18.62 -2.64
N SER A 66 -44.30 17.47 -2.21
CA SER A 66 -44.65 16.31 -3.05
C SER A 66 -45.48 16.66 -4.31
N ARG A 67 -45.28 15.89 -5.39
CA ARG A 67 -46.39 15.35 -6.18
C ARG A 67 -46.01 14.10 -6.98
N ASN A 68 -46.93 13.14 -6.99
CA ASN A 68 -46.91 11.94 -7.84
C ASN A 68 -47.26 12.30 -9.29
N THR A 69 -46.84 11.45 -10.24
CA THR A 69 -47.77 10.87 -11.23
C THR A 69 -47.20 9.58 -11.83
N ALA A 70 -48.09 8.67 -12.22
CA ALA A 70 -47.74 7.43 -12.92
C ALA A 70 -48.64 7.25 -14.15
N ALA A 71 -48.04 6.99 -15.31
CA ALA A 71 -48.72 6.54 -16.53
C ALA A 71 -47.80 5.52 -17.22
N LYS A 72 -48.12 4.22 -17.16
CA LYS A 72 -48.93 3.48 -18.13
C LYS A 72 -48.43 3.57 -19.58
N ARG A 73 -47.83 2.45 -20.01
CA ARG A 73 -47.89 1.79 -21.33
C ARG A 73 -48.24 2.65 -22.55
N ASN A 74 -47.43 2.53 -23.60
CA ASN A 74 -48.00 2.25 -24.91
C ASN A 74 -47.17 1.20 -25.67
N THR A 75 -47.85 0.40 -26.50
CA THR A 75 -47.26 -0.76 -27.20
C THR A 75 -47.36 -0.59 -28.71
N THR A 76 -46.27 -0.83 -29.44
CA THR A 76 -46.37 -1.10 -30.89
C THR A 76 -45.30 -2.10 -31.32
N ALA A 77 -45.72 -3.30 -31.70
CA ALA A 77 -44.87 -4.26 -32.40
C ALA A 77 -45.13 -4.15 -33.91
N LYS A 78 -44.09 -4.07 -34.73
CA LYS A 78 -44.20 -4.23 -36.19
C LYS A 78 -43.69 -5.61 -36.61
N ARG A 79 -44.63 -6.53 -36.86
CA ARG A 79 -44.41 -7.68 -37.75
C ARG A 79 -44.86 -7.27 -39.15
N ASN A 80 -43.99 -7.42 -40.14
CA ASN A 80 -44.41 -7.39 -41.54
C ASN A 80 -44.76 -8.81 -41.99
N THR A 81 -45.78 -8.92 -42.83
CA THR A 81 -46.31 -10.17 -43.42
C THR A 81 -46.61 -9.93 -44.91
N ALA A 82 -47.12 -10.97 -45.60
CA ALA A 82 -47.27 -11.08 -47.06
C ALA A 82 -45.93 -11.38 -47.79
N ASP A 83 -45.95 -12.01 -48.98
CA ASP A 83 -47.11 -12.36 -49.82
C ASP A 83 -47.19 -13.86 -50.18
N ARG A 84 -48.38 -14.32 -50.60
CA ARG A 84 -48.76 -15.72 -50.77
C ARG A 84 -49.52 -15.91 -52.10
N LYS A 85 -48.82 -16.13 -53.20
CA LYS A 85 -49.44 -16.29 -54.53
C LYS A 85 -49.60 -17.76 -54.94
N ARG A 86 -50.85 -18.24 -54.93
CA ARG A 86 -51.29 -19.41 -55.70
C ARG A 86 -51.46 -19.04 -57.17
N ARG A 87 -51.20 -20.00 -58.06
CA ARG A 87 -51.90 -20.15 -59.35
C ARG A 87 -52.03 -21.65 -59.64
N ASP A 88 -53.17 -22.05 -60.17
CA ASP A 88 -53.56 -23.44 -60.35
C ASP A 88 -53.46 -23.88 -61.81
N GLY A 89 -53.46 -25.19 -62.05
CA GLY A 89 -53.97 -25.78 -63.29
C GLY A 89 -53.03 -25.97 -64.48
N ALA A 90 -52.45 -27.17 -64.59
CA ALA A 90 -52.39 -27.92 -65.86
C ALA A 90 -52.19 -29.41 -65.55
N VAL A 91 -52.97 -30.29 -66.18
CA VAL A 91 -52.83 -31.76 -66.05
C VAL A 91 -52.49 -32.36 -67.40
N THR A 92 -51.32 -33.01 -67.51
CA THR A 92 -51.01 -33.93 -68.60
C THR A 92 -50.50 -35.24 -68.00
N ARG A 93 -51.22 -36.34 -68.30
CA ARG A 93 -50.75 -37.69 -67.96
C ARG A 93 -49.61 -38.06 -68.90
N ASN A 94 -48.51 -38.57 -68.36
CA ASN A 94 -47.61 -39.45 -69.09
C ASN A 94 -47.03 -40.47 -68.12
N GLY A 95 -47.27 -41.76 -68.37
CA GLY A 95 -46.86 -42.84 -67.48
C GLY A 95 -45.65 -43.60 -68.01
N ALA A 96 -44.59 -43.71 -67.22
CA ALA A 96 -43.59 -44.77 -67.40
C ALA A 96 -42.75 -45.01 -66.13
N ARG A 97 -42.54 -46.30 -65.81
CA ARG A 97 -41.40 -46.84 -65.05
C ARG A 97 -41.09 -46.20 -63.68
N ARG A 98 -41.65 -46.81 -62.62
CA ARG A 98 -41.04 -46.83 -61.26
C ARG A 98 -39.56 -47.25 -61.36
N ARG A 99 -38.64 -46.31 -61.30
CA ARG A 99 -37.19 -46.61 -61.22
C ARG A 99 -36.81 -46.84 -59.77
N ILE A 100 -36.68 -48.10 -59.35
CA ILE A 100 -36.25 -48.46 -57.99
C ILE A 100 -34.81 -47.96 -57.80
N THR A 101 -34.65 -46.85 -57.09
CA THR A 101 -33.36 -46.32 -56.66
C THR A 101 -32.79 -47.20 -55.56
N ARG A 102 -32.14 -48.31 -55.95
CA ARG A 102 -31.27 -49.09 -55.06
C ARG A 102 -30.39 -48.12 -54.27
N LYS A 103 -30.45 -48.17 -52.93
CA LYS A 103 -29.45 -47.49 -52.07
C LYS A 103 -28.07 -47.96 -52.52
N ARG A 104 -27.31 -47.07 -53.18
CA ARG A 104 -25.93 -47.36 -53.58
C ARG A 104 -25.12 -47.45 -52.30
N SER A 105 -24.74 -48.67 -51.90
CA SER A 105 -23.82 -48.87 -50.79
C SER A 105 -22.53 -48.11 -51.08
N SER A 106 -22.20 -47.14 -50.23
CA SER A 106 -20.97 -46.35 -50.36
C SER A 106 -19.79 -47.21 -49.93
N SER A 107 -19.28 -48.01 -50.87
CA SER A 107 -18.11 -48.87 -50.65
C SER A 107 -16.95 -48.07 -50.08
N LYS A 108 -16.65 -48.31 -48.80
CA LYS A 108 -15.59 -47.65 -48.05
C LYS A 108 -14.23 -48.10 -48.59
N ARG A 109 -13.73 -47.42 -49.63
CA ARG A 109 -12.37 -47.66 -50.18
C ARG A 109 -11.36 -47.68 -49.02
N PRO A 110 -10.52 -48.73 -48.88
CA PRO A 110 -9.64 -48.86 -47.73
C PRO A 110 -8.62 -47.72 -47.71
N MET A 111 -8.61 -46.95 -46.62
CA MET A 111 -7.71 -45.80 -46.48
C MET A 111 -6.25 -46.26 -46.40
N THR A 112 -5.38 -45.66 -47.21
CA THR A 112 -3.95 -46.00 -47.31
C THR A 112 -3.20 -45.67 -46.01
N ARG A 113 -2.12 -46.40 -45.69
CA ARG A 113 -1.38 -46.27 -44.41
C ARG A 113 -0.97 -44.84 -44.10
N GLY A 114 -0.34 -44.13 -45.06
CA GLY A 114 0.06 -42.73 -44.87
C GLY A 114 -1.10 -41.79 -44.55
N ARG A 115 -2.28 -42.00 -45.15
CA ARG A 115 -3.49 -41.20 -44.88
C ARG A 115 -4.08 -41.49 -43.49
N ARG A 116 -3.93 -42.72 -42.97
CA ARG A 116 -4.26 -43.07 -41.57
C ARG A 116 -3.32 -42.39 -40.57
N ILE A 117 -2.03 -42.41 -40.84
CA ILE A 117 -1.01 -41.74 -40.00
C ILE A 117 -1.27 -40.23 -39.97
N ALA A 118 -1.52 -39.61 -41.12
CA ALA A 118 -1.89 -38.20 -41.21
C ALA A 118 -3.15 -37.88 -40.38
N THR A 119 -4.22 -38.67 -40.49
CA THR A 119 -5.44 -38.45 -39.67
C THR A 119 -5.20 -38.65 -38.17
N ALA A 120 -4.34 -39.60 -37.77
CA ALA A 120 -3.99 -39.81 -36.38
C ALA A 120 -3.20 -38.62 -35.80
N LEU A 121 -2.23 -38.10 -36.57
CA LEU A 121 -1.47 -36.91 -36.20
C LEU A 121 -2.36 -35.66 -36.11
N THR A 122 -3.30 -35.44 -37.04
CA THR A 122 -4.23 -34.30 -36.94
C THR A 122 -5.16 -34.41 -35.74
N MET A 123 -5.61 -35.62 -35.38
CA MET A 123 -6.43 -35.84 -34.17
C MET A 123 -5.62 -35.64 -32.88
N LEU A 124 -4.35 -36.06 -32.86
CA LEU A 124 -3.43 -35.80 -31.75
C LEU A 124 -3.22 -34.30 -31.54
N VAL A 125 -2.88 -33.56 -32.61
CA VAL A 125 -2.69 -32.10 -32.56
C VAL A 125 -3.98 -31.40 -32.13
N ALA A 126 -5.14 -31.79 -32.67
CA ALA A 126 -6.43 -31.23 -32.25
C ALA A 126 -6.73 -31.47 -30.76
N ALA A 127 -6.40 -32.67 -30.23
CA ALA A 127 -6.55 -32.98 -28.82
C ALA A 127 -5.60 -32.15 -27.94
N CYS A 128 -4.33 -32.01 -28.34
CA CYS A 128 -3.36 -31.14 -27.65
C CYS A 128 -3.82 -29.66 -27.64
N CYS A 129 -4.33 -29.15 -28.76
CA CYS A 129 -4.90 -27.81 -28.83
C CYS A 129 -6.15 -27.66 -27.93
N ALA A 130 -7.04 -28.65 -27.88
CA ALA A 130 -8.21 -28.63 -27.01
C ALA A 130 -7.83 -28.62 -25.52
N VAL A 131 -6.84 -29.42 -25.11
CA VAL A 131 -6.32 -29.42 -23.73
C VAL A 131 -5.63 -28.09 -23.39
N ALA A 132 -4.81 -27.55 -24.29
CA ALA A 132 -4.16 -26.26 -24.09
C ALA A 132 -5.18 -25.11 -23.96
N LEU A 133 -6.22 -25.08 -24.79
CA LEU A 133 -7.32 -24.12 -24.69
C LEU A 133 -8.09 -24.28 -23.38
N ALA A 134 -8.45 -25.51 -23.00
CA ALA A 134 -9.14 -25.78 -21.74
C ALA A 134 -8.33 -25.29 -20.52
N TRP A 135 -7.02 -25.56 -20.51
CA TRP A 135 -6.11 -25.07 -19.47
C TRP A 135 -6.04 -23.54 -19.44
N VAL A 136 -5.82 -22.88 -20.58
CA VAL A 136 -5.79 -21.40 -20.68
C VAL A 136 -7.12 -20.78 -20.21
N THR A 137 -8.27 -21.33 -20.61
CA THR A 137 -9.57 -20.84 -20.12
C THR A 137 -9.75 -21.05 -18.63
N THR A 138 -9.26 -22.17 -18.08
CA THR A 138 -9.34 -22.46 -16.64
C THR A 138 -8.49 -21.48 -15.84
N GLN A 139 -7.26 -21.21 -16.28
CA GLN A 139 -6.38 -20.21 -15.65
C GLN A 139 -6.97 -18.79 -15.73
N PHE A 140 -7.55 -18.42 -16.89
CA PHE A 140 -8.20 -17.11 -17.06
C PHE A 140 -9.42 -16.94 -16.15
N VAL A 141 -10.31 -17.94 -16.08
CA VAL A 141 -11.50 -17.90 -15.20
C VAL A 141 -11.10 -17.87 -13.74
N SER A 142 -10.16 -18.71 -13.30
CA SER A 142 -9.62 -18.70 -11.93
C SER A 142 -9.01 -17.34 -11.55
N GLY A 143 -8.25 -16.72 -12.45
CA GLY A 143 -7.70 -15.38 -12.25
C GLY A 143 -8.78 -14.27 -12.17
N ARG A 144 -9.87 -14.40 -12.93
CA ARG A 144 -11.02 -13.48 -12.84
C ARG A 144 -11.79 -13.63 -11.52
N ILE A 145 -11.97 -14.86 -11.02
CA ILE A 145 -12.61 -15.13 -9.73
C ILE A 145 -11.76 -14.54 -8.60
N ALA A 146 -10.46 -14.87 -8.54
CA ALA A 146 -9.55 -14.33 -7.54
C ALA A 146 -9.49 -12.78 -7.52
N LEU A 147 -9.66 -12.13 -8.67
CA LEU A 147 -9.73 -10.66 -8.79
C LEU A 147 -11.04 -10.09 -8.24
N ALA A 148 -12.17 -10.78 -8.43
CA ALA A 148 -13.44 -10.39 -7.85
C ALA A 148 -13.43 -10.59 -6.32
N ASP A 149 -12.93 -11.73 -5.85
CA ASP A 149 -12.86 -12.05 -4.42
C ASP A 149 -11.95 -11.09 -3.65
N ALA A 150 -10.77 -10.76 -4.20
CA ALA A 150 -9.87 -9.76 -3.61
C ALA A 150 -10.56 -8.39 -3.46
N ARG A 151 -11.22 -7.90 -4.53
CA ARG A 151 -11.96 -6.63 -4.51
C ARG A 151 -13.15 -6.64 -3.56
N ASN A 152 -13.89 -7.75 -3.49
CA ASN A 152 -15.00 -7.92 -2.55
C ASN A 152 -14.49 -7.88 -1.09
N ARG A 153 -13.39 -8.59 -0.78
CA ARG A 153 -12.74 -8.55 0.54
C ARG A 153 -12.25 -7.14 0.86
N GLN A 154 -11.54 -6.49 -0.05
CA GLN A 154 -11.02 -5.12 0.09
C GLN A 154 -12.14 -4.13 0.43
N SER A 155 -13.22 -4.12 -0.36
CA SER A 155 -14.41 -3.30 -0.13
C SER A 155 -15.06 -3.56 1.25
N GLN A 156 -15.18 -4.83 1.66
CA GLN A 156 -15.70 -5.20 2.99
C GLN A 156 -14.80 -4.69 4.12
N LEU A 157 -13.48 -4.85 4.03
CA LEU A 157 -12.54 -4.36 5.05
C LEU A 157 -12.51 -2.82 5.11
N SER A 158 -12.60 -2.17 3.95
CA SER A 158 -12.63 -0.71 3.83
C SER A 158 -13.93 -0.15 4.44
N SER A 159 -15.08 -0.77 4.17
CA SER A 159 -16.37 -0.40 4.76
C SER A 159 -16.47 -0.70 6.27
N ARG A 160 -15.89 -1.81 6.75
CA ARG A 160 -16.02 -2.26 8.14
C ARG A 160 -14.99 -1.68 9.11
N TYR A 161 -13.77 -1.39 8.63
CA TYR A 161 -12.63 -0.95 9.47
C TYR A 161 -11.95 0.33 8.96
N GLY A 162 -12.38 0.86 7.81
CA GLY A 162 -11.70 1.97 7.12
C GLY A 162 -10.31 1.59 6.59
N PHE A 163 -10.02 0.29 6.43
CA PHE A 163 -8.72 -0.22 5.98
C PHE A 163 -8.90 -1.02 4.70
N ASP A 164 -8.19 -0.65 3.64
CA ASP A 164 -8.13 -1.41 2.39
C ASP A 164 -6.69 -1.89 2.22
N PRO A 165 -6.44 -3.20 2.10
CA PRO A 165 -5.08 -3.69 1.85
C PRO A 165 -4.58 -3.35 0.44
N GLY A 166 -5.44 -3.08 -0.55
CA GLY A 166 -5.01 -2.71 -1.91
C GLY A 166 -4.59 -1.26 -2.07
N ASP A 167 -5.16 -0.38 -1.26
CA ASP A 167 -4.89 1.05 -1.19
C ASP A 167 -4.76 1.48 0.27
N ILE A 168 -3.59 1.26 0.88
CA ILE A 168 -3.32 1.67 2.27
C ILE A 168 -3.14 3.20 2.34
N ILE A 169 -2.55 3.77 1.30
CA ILE A 169 -2.31 5.20 1.07
C ILE A 169 -2.11 5.43 -0.43
N SER A 170 -2.64 6.52 -0.97
CA SER A 170 -2.53 6.84 -2.39
C SER A 170 -1.14 7.40 -2.76
N ASP A 171 -0.72 7.18 -4.01
CA ASP A 171 0.56 7.69 -4.52
C ASP A 171 0.69 9.22 -4.34
N GLY A 172 -0.41 9.96 -4.46
CA GLY A 172 -0.46 11.41 -4.26
C GLY A 172 -0.30 11.87 -2.80
N GLN A 173 -0.62 11.02 -1.81
CA GLN A 173 -0.36 11.31 -0.39
C GLN A 173 1.03 10.84 0.07
N PHE A 174 1.58 9.82 -0.59
CA PHE A 174 2.90 9.25 -0.28
C PHE A 174 4.05 10.02 -0.95
N PHE A 175 3.96 10.28 -2.26
CA PHE A 175 4.99 10.93 -3.07
C PHE A 175 4.73 12.42 -3.27
N ASN A 176 4.37 13.10 -2.18
CA ASN A 176 4.22 14.55 -2.12
C ASN A 176 5.25 15.13 -1.14
N GLY A 177 6.46 15.41 -1.61
CA GLY A 177 7.53 16.03 -0.82
C GLY A 177 7.25 17.46 -0.34
N TYR A 178 6.06 18.00 -0.61
CA TYR A 178 5.60 19.33 -0.17
C TYR A 178 4.30 19.23 0.66
N ALA A 179 4.01 18.07 1.25
CA ALA A 179 2.79 17.82 2.02
C ALA A 179 2.69 18.61 3.33
N MET A 180 3.81 19.15 3.82
CA MET A 180 3.95 20.09 4.94
C MET A 180 5.20 20.96 4.70
N SER A 181 5.24 22.18 5.22
CA SER A 181 6.45 22.99 5.36
C SER A 181 7.25 22.63 6.64
N GLU A 182 8.51 23.08 6.74
CA GLU A 182 9.32 22.94 7.96
C GLU A 182 8.59 23.50 9.21
N ALA A 183 7.89 24.63 9.07
CA ALA A 183 7.13 25.24 10.16
C ALA A 183 5.94 24.37 10.60
N GLU A 184 5.17 23.82 9.66
CA GLU A 184 4.07 22.90 9.96
C GLU A 184 4.57 21.59 10.58
N VAL A 185 5.73 21.07 10.14
CA VAL A 185 6.37 19.90 10.77
C VAL A 185 6.80 20.25 12.20
N GLN A 186 7.38 21.43 12.44
CA GLN A 186 7.77 21.85 13.78
C GLN A 186 6.55 21.97 14.71
N SER A 187 5.49 22.68 14.32
CA SER A 187 4.25 22.76 15.10
C SER A 187 3.65 21.37 15.38
N PHE A 188 3.62 20.49 14.37
CA PHE A 188 3.14 19.12 14.54
C PHE A 188 3.96 18.33 15.58
N LEU A 189 5.29 18.51 15.60
CA LEU A 189 6.19 17.91 16.60
C LEU A 189 6.01 18.56 17.98
N ASP A 190 5.73 19.86 18.05
CA ASP A 190 5.49 20.57 19.30
C ASP A 190 4.20 20.10 20.00
N ASP A 191 3.12 19.94 19.21
CA ASP A 191 1.82 19.43 19.64
C ASP A 191 1.90 17.94 20.03
N HIS A 192 2.29 17.05 19.10
CA HIS A 192 2.27 15.60 19.35
C HIS A 192 3.37 15.15 20.33
N GLY A 193 4.41 15.96 20.48
CA GLY A 193 5.46 15.80 21.48
C GLY A 193 5.20 16.55 22.78
N GLU A 194 3.98 17.05 23.07
CA GLU A 194 3.69 17.90 24.24
C GLU A 194 4.25 17.35 25.56
N ALA A 195 4.08 16.04 25.79
CA ALA A 195 4.45 15.33 27.01
C ALA A 195 5.97 15.22 27.25
N CYS A 196 6.80 15.59 26.28
CA CYS A 196 8.25 15.64 26.43
C CYS A 196 8.72 17.07 26.75
N THR A 197 9.55 17.21 27.79
CA THR A 197 10.16 18.48 28.20
C THR A 197 11.69 18.45 28.17
N GLY A 198 12.31 19.54 27.69
CA GLY A 198 13.76 19.72 27.63
C GLY A 198 14.41 19.37 26.28
N SER A 199 15.72 19.57 26.19
CA SER A 199 16.50 19.50 24.94
C SER A 199 16.72 18.10 24.35
N ALA A 200 16.34 17.04 25.08
CA ALA A 200 16.40 15.66 24.58
C ALA A 200 15.21 15.30 23.68
N CYS A 201 14.11 16.05 23.75
CA CYS A 201 12.86 15.80 23.04
C CYS A 201 12.98 15.99 21.53
N LEU A 202 12.30 15.18 20.72
CA LEU A 202 12.37 15.26 19.25
C LEU A 202 12.14 16.69 18.73
N LYS A 203 11.12 17.38 19.26
CA LYS A 203 10.74 18.76 18.93
C LYS A 203 11.80 19.83 19.27
N SER A 204 12.73 19.54 20.19
CA SER A 204 13.73 20.49 20.70
C SER A 204 15.18 20.06 20.48
N ARG A 205 15.42 18.80 20.11
CA ARG A 205 16.75 18.24 19.91
C ARG A 205 17.31 18.69 18.56
N THR A 206 18.52 19.22 18.58
CA THR A 206 19.24 19.64 17.38
C THR A 206 20.31 18.61 17.00
N PHE A 207 20.52 18.40 15.71
CA PHE A 207 21.49 17.43 15.18
C PHE A 207 22.46 18.12 14.21
N ASP A 208 23.70 17.62 14.16
CA ASP A 208 24.65 18.01 13.12
C ASP A 208 24.47 17.11 11.90
N THR A 209 24.29 17.72 10.73
CA THR A 209 24.05 17.00 9.46
C THR A 209 25.21 17.21 8.49
N THR A 210 25.41 16.25 7.59
CA THR A 210 26.46 16.29 6.57
C THR A 210 25.86 16.51 5.19
N THR A 211 26.57 17.21 4.29
CA THR A 211 26.10 17.32 2.90
C THR A 211 26.12 15.97 2.22
N ILE A 212 25.00 15.59 1.61
CA ILE A 212 24.84 14.42 0.75
C ILE A 212 24.65 14.93 -0.68
N LYS A 213 25.36 14.36 -1.64
CA LYS A 213 25.21 14.72 -3.07
C LYS A 213 23.87 14.22 -3.60
N ALA A 214 23.37 14.85 -4.67
CA ALA A 214 22.27 14.29 -5.43
C ALA A 214 22.65 12.93 -6.04
N ASP A 215 21.68 12.03 -6.15
CA ASP A 215 21.80 10.72 -6.79
C ASP A 215 20.63 10.52 -7.78
N ALA A 216 20.34 9.26 -8.17
CA ALA A 216 19.25 8.95 -9.08
C ALA A 216 17.84 9.01 -8.44
N TYR A 217 17.75 9.26 -7.13
CA TYR A 217 16.52 9.11 -6.32
C TYR A 217 16.17 10.39 -5.54
N CYS A 218 17.18 11.18 -5.16
CA CYS A 218 17.04 12.37 -4.34
C CYS A 218 17.94 13.50 -4.84
N ASN A 219 17.46 14.75 -4.70
CA ASN A 219 18.16 15.98 -5.08
C ASN A 219 19.33 16.36 -4.14
N GLY A 220 19.77 15.45 -3.27
CA GLY A 220 20.82 15.67 -2.27
C GLY A 220 20.34 16.44 -1.04
N TYR A 221 21.25 16.68 -0.10
CA TYR A 221 20.96 17.35 1.16
C TYR A 221 22.10 18.29 1.52
N GLN A 222 21.84 19.58 1.73
CA GLN A 222 22.88 20.50 2.22
C GLN A 222 22.97 20.41 3.75
N GLY A 223 24.12 19.94 4.26
CA GLY A 223 24.37 19.79 5.69
C GLY A 223 24.55 21.13 6.42
N ARG A 224 24.18 21.18 7.70
CA ARG A 224 24.39 22.31 8.62
C ARG A 224 24.62 21.79 10.04
N LYS A 225 25.11 22.66 10.91
CA LYS A 225 25.21 22.42 12.36
C LYS A 225 23.88 22.73 13.05
N ARG A 226 23.55 21.96 14.09
CA ARG A 226 22.38 22.16 14.97
C ARG A 226 21.02 22.31 14.25
N GLU A 227 20.75 21.50 13.22
CA GLU A 227 19.42 21.48 12.57
C GLU A 227 18.36 20.85 13.48
N THR A 228 17.12 21.34 13.42
CA THR A 228 15.97 20.75 14.13
C THR A 228 15.55 19.43 13.50
N ALA A 229 14.78 18.62 14.23
CA ALA A 229 14.11 17.45 13.66
C ALA A 229 13.21 17.83 12.47
N ALA A 230 12.50 18.97 12.56
CA ALA A 230 11.62 19.44 11.51
C ALA A 230 12.36 19.78 10.21
N ALA A 231 13.48 20.51 10.28
CA ALA A 231 14.32 20.83 9.13
C ALA A 231 14.84 19.56 8.43
N ILE A 232 15.26 18.55 9.22
CA ILE A 232 15.75 17.28 8.70
C ILE A 232 14.64 16.51 7.96
N ILE A 233 13.42 16.46 8.53
CA ILE A 233 12.27 15.81 7.91
C ILE A 233 11.88 16.53 6.63
N ASP A 234 11.70 17.86 6.65
CA ASP A 234 11.28 18.66 5.50
C ASP A 234 12.28 18.61 4.33
N LYS A 235 13.58 18.78 4.62
CA LYS A 235 14.62 18.73 3.59
C LYS A 235 14.78 17.32 3.00
N SER A 236 14.62 16.26 3.79
CA SER A 236 14.66 14.88 3.28
C SER A 236 13.42 14.56 2.43
N ALA A 237 12.25 14.99 2.89
CA ALA A 237 10.97 14.86 2.18
C ALA A 237 11.01 15.53 0.80
N LYS A 238 11.42 16.80 0.75
CA LYS A 238 11.57 17.57 -0.50
C LYS A 238 12.63 16.99 -1.42
N SER A 239 13.79 16.60 -0.88
CA SER A 239 14.90 16.07 -1.67
C SER A 239 14.51 14.81 -2.44
N CYS A 240 13.85 13.86 -1.76
CA CYS A 240 13.47 12.55 -2.31
C CYS A 240 12.00 12.47 -2.77
N ASN A 241 11.27 13.57 -2.82
CA ASN A 241 9.81 13.60 -3.06
C ASN A 241 9.02 12.51 -2.28
N VAL A 242 9.22 12.45 -0.97
CA VAL A 242 8.46 11.59 -0.04
C VAL A 242 7.78 12.48 1.00
N SER A 243 6.52 12.21 1.31
CA SER A 243 5.70 13.06 2.18
C SER A 243 6.22 13.17 3.62
N GLN A 244 6.35 14.40 4.12
CA GLN A 244 6.65 14.73 5.52
C GLN A 244 5.73 13.94 6.47
N LYS A 245 4.44 13.84 6.12
CA LYS A 245 3.41 13.10 6.86
C LYS A 245 3.74 11.61 6.94
N VAL A 246 4.18 11.00 5.84
CA VAL A 246 4.61 9.60 5.80
C VAL A 246 5.86 9.38 6.66
N LEU A 247 6.86 10.27 6.58
CA LEU A 247 8.06 10.16 7.41
C LEU A 247 7.72 10.22 8.91
N LEU A 248 6.83 11.14 9.32
CA LEU A 248 6.31 11.23 10.69
C LEU A 248 5.55 9.96 11.11
N THR A 249 4.63 9.46 10.28
CA THR A 249 3.87 8.22 10.55
C THR A 249 4.79 7.00 10.70
N VAL A 250 5.81 6.84 9.84
CA VAL A 250 6.77 5.74 9.94
C VAL A 250 7.62 5.87 11.20
N MET A 251 8.14 7.06 11.49
CA MET A 251 8.93 7.32 12.71
C MET A 251 8.17 6.95 13.99
N GLN A 252 6.87 7.23 14.03
CA GLN A 252 6.01 6.79 15.12
C GLN A 252 5.77 5.28 15.10
N LYS A 253 5.45 4.67 13.94
CA LYS A 253 5.22 3.23 13.82
C LYS A 253 6.43 2.43 14.33
N GLU A 254 7.64 2.81 13.94
CA GLU A 254 8.87 2.08 14.26
C GLU A 254 9.39 2.34 15.68
N GLN A 255 9.42 3.59 16.13
CA GLN A 255 10.10 3.96 17.38
C GLN A 255 9.24 4.71 18.39
N GLN A 256 7.96 4.95 18.09
CA GLN A 256 7.04 5.78 18.90
C GLN A 256 7.63 7.16 19.27
N LEU A 257 8.55 7.66 18.44
CA LEU A 257 9.48 8.74 18.79
C LEU A 257 8.85 10.13 18.75
N VAL A 258 7.77 10.34 17.98
CA VAL A 258 7.08 11.63 17.90
C VAL A 258 6.39 11.94 19.23
N THR A 259 5.69 10.95 19.80
CA THR A 259 4.95 11.10 21.07
C THR A 259 5.76 10.66 22.30
N ALA A 260 7.07 10.47 22.17
CA ALA A 260 7.90 9.93 23.25
C ALA A 260 8.15 10.98 24.34
N ALA A 261 7.50 10.84 25.50
CA ALA A 261 7.71 11.71 26.66
C ALA A 261 9.14 11.67 27.24
N LYS A 262 9.87 10.57 27.01
CA LYS A 262 11.28 10.36 27.41
C LYS A 262 12.01 9.56 26.32
N PRO A 263 12.41 10.18 25.20
CA PRO A 263 13.00 9.46 24.07
C PRO A 263 14.43 9.01 24.39
N THR A 264 14.73 7.77 24.06
CA THR A 264 16.06 7.16 24.22
C THR A 264 16.95 7.42 23.00
N ASP A 265 18.28 7.41 23.19
CA ASP A 265 19.22 7.55 22.08
C ASP A 265 19.11 6.39 21.06
N PHE A 266 18.61 5.21 21.46
CA PHE A 266 18.30 4.13 20.51
C PHE A 266 17.15 4.50 19.56
N GLN A 267 16.07 5.13 20.06
CA GLN A 267 14.99 5.60 19.20
C GLN A 267 15.49 6.65 18.19
N PHE A 268 16.45 7.51 18.56
CA PHE A 268 17.11 8.41 17.59
C PHE A 268 18.09 7.68 16.66
N LYS A 269 18.84 6.67 17.15
CA LYS A 269 19.75 5.83 16.34
C LYS A 269 19.01 5.06 15.24
N ALA A 270 17.80 4.60 15.53
CA ALA A 270 17.00 3.71 14.69
C ALA A 270 15.65 4.34 14.27
N ALA A 271 15.58 5.67 14.17
CA ALA A 271 14.34 6.46 14.04
C ALA A 271 13.34 5.99 12.98
N MET A 272 13.81 5.39 11.88
CA MET A 272 12.99 4.91 10.76
C MET A 272 13.08 3.38 10.58
N GLY A 273 13.68 2.67 11.54
CA GLY A 273 13.97 1.23 11.50
C GLY A 273 15.00 0.79 10.46
N LEU A 274 15.37 1.65 9.51
CA LEU A 274 16.15 1.29 8.32
C LEU A 274 17.51 0.69 8.69
N SER A 275 17.73 -0.55 8.23
CA SER A 275 18.97 -1.31 8.48
C SER A 275 19.28 -1.50 9.98
N CYS A 276 18.24 -1.50 10.82
CA CYS A 276 18.28 -1.80 12.25
C CYS A 276 17.47 -3.08 12.54
N PRO A 277 18.06 -4.28 12.44
CA PRO A 277 17.42 -5.52 12.89
C PRO A 277 17.16 -5.49 14.41
N ASP A 278 16.23 -6.32 14.90
CA ASP A 278 15.88 -6.38 16.32
C ASP A 278 16.92 -7.13 17.17
N ASP A 279 17.68 -8.04 16.54
CA ASP A 279 18.60 -9.00 17.15
C ASP A 279 20.09 -8.70 16.89
N ALA A 280 20.40 -7.59 16.20
CA ALA A 280 21.76 -7.14 15.95
C ALA A 280 21.85 -5.60 15.90
N ASP A 281 23.08 -5.09 15.76
CA ASP A 281 23.34 -3.65 15.72
C ASP A 281 22.85 -3.00 14.41
N CYS A 282 22.43 -1.73 14.47
CA CYS A 282 22.13 -0.95 13.26
C CYS A 282 23.38 -0.81 12.38
N ASP A 283 23.20 -0.92 11.06
CA ASP A 283 24.23 -0.57 10.08
C ASP A 283 24.75 0.87 10.32
N PRO A 284 26.06 1.07 10.58
CA PRO A 284 26.66 2.39 10.78
C PRO A 284 26.48 3.37 9.61
N GLU A 285 26.20 2.91 8.38
CA GLU A 285 25.84 3.79 7.27
C GLU A 285 24.49 4.51 7.50
N TYR A 286 23.54 3.85 8.16
CA TYR A 286 22.17 4.34 8.35
C TYR A 286 21.88 4.79 9.79
N ALA A 287 22.73 4.45 10.76
CA ALA A 287 22.52 4.77 12.17
C ALA A 287 22.55 6.28 12.47
N GLY A 288 21.59 6.74 13.29
CA GLY A 288 21.46 8.14 13.73
C GLY A 288 20.37 8.90 12.97
N PHE A 289 19.67 9.80 13.69
CA PHE A 289 18.41 10.40 13.25
C PHE A 289 18.42 10.95 11.81
N PHE A 290 19.43 11.76 11.47
CA PHE A 290 19.59 12.31 10.11
C PHE A 290 19.74 11.22 9.03
N ARG A 291 20.58 10.22 9.27
CA ARG A 291 20.84 9.09 8.34
C ARG A 291 19.61 8.18 8.21
N GLN A 292 18.88 7.97 9.31
CA GLN A 292 17.61 7.27 9.31
C GLN A 292 16.55 7.98 8.45
N VAL A 293 16.32 9.29 8.68
CA VAL A 293 15.27 10.05 7.99
C VAL A 293 15.57 10.24 6.50
N TYR A 294 16.78 10.69 6.14
CA TYR A 294 17.17 10.82 4.73
C TYR A 294 17.28 9.45 4.04
N GLY A 295 17.89 8.47 4.71
CA GLY A 295 18.06 7.12 4.18
C GLY A 295 16.73 6.42 3.92
N ALA A 296 15.71 6.61 4.76
CA ALA A 296 14.37 6.06 4.54
C ALA A 296 13.69 6.72 3.34
N ALA A 297 13.75 8.05 3.22
CA ALA A 297 13.20 8.78 2.08
C ALA A 297 13.85 8.33 0.74
N ASN A 298 15.19 8.19 0.73
CA ASN A 298 15.95 7.65 -0.40
C ASN A 298 15.60 6.19 -0.70
N ARG A 299 15.46 5.35 0.33
CA ARG A 299 15.10 3.92 0.18
C ARG A 299 13.71 3.71 -0.43
N TYR A 300 12.73 4.56 -0.12
CA TYR A 300 11.42 4.50 -0.76
C TYR A 300 11.50 4.80 -2.27
N GLN A 301 12.28 5.81 -2.67
CA GLN A 301 12.51 6.06 -4.10
C GLN A 301 13.33 4.96 -4.77
N TYR A 302 14.35 4.41 -4.10
CA TYR A 302 15.06 3.23 -4.60
C TYR A 302 14.08 2.09 -4.93
N TYR A 303 13.13 1.78 -4.03
CA TYR A 303 12.11 0.75 -4.31
C TYR A 303 11.16 1.14 -5.44
N ALA A 304 10.72 2.40 -5.53
CA ALA A 304 9.84 2.87 -6.61
C ALA A 304 10.48 2.75 -8.00
N HIS A 305 11.81 2.91 -8.08
CA HIS A 305 12.61 2.72 -9.29
C HIS A 305 13.02 1.27 -9.57
N HIS A 306 12.91 0.34 -8.60
CA HIS A 306 13.33 -1.06 -8.71
C HIS A 306 12.20 -2.06 -8.43
N GLU A 307 10.94 -1.67 -8.66
CA GLU A 307 9.75 -2.44 -8.26
C GLU A 307 9.68 -3.87 -8.81
N GLU A 308 10.33 -4.15 -9.95
CA GLU A 308 10.42 -5.48 -10.55
C GLU A 308 11.31 -6.47 -9.77
N GLN A 309 12.19 -5.97 -8.90
CA GLN A 309 13.12 -6.81 -8.13
C GLN A 309 12.46 -7.44 -6.88
N TYR A 310 11.34 -6.87 -6.43
CA TYR A 310 10.65 -7.18 -5.17
C TYR A 310 9.42 -8.06 -5.37
N GLY A 311 8.91 -8.65 -4.27
CA GLY A 311 7.80 -9.59 -4.30
C GLY A 311 6.38 -9.00 -4.38
N TYR A 312 6.24 -7.67 -4.46
CA TYR A 312 4.95 -6.97 -4.46
C TYR A 312 4.90 -5.90 -5.55
N HIS A 313 3.82 -5.86 -6.34
CA HIS A 313 3.67 -4.92 -7.46
C HIS A 313 2.26 -4.33 -7.54
N ALA A 314 2.17 -3.05 -7.90
CA ALA A 314 0.92 -2.38 -8.23
C ALA A 314 0.25 -2.96 -9.49
N GLY A 315 -1.07 -2.80 -9.60
CA GLY A 315 -1.90 -3.29 -10.71
C GLY A 315 -2.05 -4.81 -10.79
N LYS A 316 -1.55 -5.57 -9.81
CA LYS A 316 -1.52 -7.04 -9.81
C LYS A 316 -2.18 -7.63 -8.57
N LEU A 317 -2.62 -8.88 -8.67
CA LEU A 317 -2.93 -9.70 -7.50
C LEU A 317 -1.63 -10.19 -6.86
N ASN A 318 -1.48 -9.93 -5.57
CA ASN A 318 -0.34 -10.30 -4.76
C ASN A 318 -0.83 -11.14 -3.57
N TYR A 319 -0.23 -12.30 -3.31
CA TYR A 319 -0.57 -13.08 -2.12
C TYR A 319 0.18 -12.51 -0.92
N VAL A 320 -0.54 -11.88 0.02
CA VAL A 320 0.04 -11.28 1.22
C VAL A 320 -0.33 -12.13 2.44
N LYS A 321 0.68 -12.55 3.20
CA LYS A 321 0.50 -13.34 4.43
C LYS A 321 -0.10 -12.49 5.56
N PHE A 322 -0.81 -13.14 6.48
CA PHE A 322 -1.27 -12.51 7.72
C PHE A 322 -0.18 -12.44 8.80
N HIS A 323 0.82 -13.32 8.75
CA HIS A 323 1.89 -13.44 9.76
C HIS A 323 3.15 -14.12 9.17
N PRO A 324 4.36 -13.98 9.76
CA PRO A 324 5.52 -14.77 9.34
C PRO A 324 5.29 -16.29 9.39
N ASN A 325 4.56 -16.76 10.41
CA ASN A 325 4.14 -18.16 10.51
C ASN A 325 3.20 -18.52 9.34
N ALA A 326 3.63 -19.46 8.50
CA ALA A 326 2.86 -19.91 7.34
C ALA A 326 1.51 -20.55 7.69
N SER A 327 1.34 -21.13 8.89
CA SER A 327 0.05 -21.72 9.30
C SER A 327 -1.07 -20.70 9.49
N CYS A 328 -0.72 -19.41 9.62
CA CYS A 328 -1.70 -18.31 9.66
C CYS A 328 -2.26 -17.95 8.27
N GLY A 329 -1.66 -18.46 7.19
CA GLY A 329 -2.10 -18.20 5.83
C GLY A 329 -1.96 -16.72 5.40
N GLY A 330 -2.91 -16.27 4.59
CA GLY A 330 -2.88 -15.01 3.87
C GLY A 330 -4.06 -14.91 2.90
N ALA A 331 -4.13 -13.82 2.15
CA ALA A 331 -5.12 -13.62 1.09
C ALA A 331 -4.50 -12.91 -0.11
N ASN A 332 -5.14 -13.06 -1.27
CA ASN A 332 -4.81 -12.26 -2.45
C ASN A 332 -5.31 -10.83 -2.25
N VAL A 333 -4.43 -9.86 -2.52
CA VAL A 333 -4.70 -8.43 -2.49
C VAL A 333 -4.45 -7.90 -3.89
N LEU A 334 -5.42 -7.17 -4.47
CA LEU A 334 -5.15 -6.33 -5.62
C LEU A 334 -4.47 -5.06 -5.09
N ILE A 335 -3.17 -4.93 -5.28
CA ILE A 335 -2.44 -3.71 -4.89
C ILE A 335 -2.67 -2.68 -5.99
N ASP A 336 -3.37 -1.58 -5.70
CA ASP A 336 -3.84 -0.65 -6.72
C ASP A 336 -2.80 0.44 -7.06
N ASN A 337 -1.87 0.76 -6.16
CA ASN A 337 -0.89 1.85 -6.34
C ASN A 337 0.54 1.51 -5.84
N LYS A 338 1.54 2.33 -6.24
CA LYS A 338 2.96 2.08 -5.95
C LYS A 338 3.28 2.23 -4.46
N ALA A 339 2.71 3.24 -3.79
CA ALA A 339 2.89 3.51 -2.37
C ALA A 339 2.46 2.33 -1.49
N THR A 340 1.32 1.71 -1.81
CA THR A 340 0.85 0.51 -1.11
C THR A 340 1.74 -0.70 -1.40
N ALA A 341 2.28 -0.84 -2.62
CA ALA A 341 3.31 -1.84 -2.90
C ALA A 341 4.57 -1.61 -2.04
N LEU A 342 5.04 -0.35 -1.91
CA LEU A 342 6.19 -0.01 -1.06
C LEU A 342 5.97 -0.36 0.42
N LEU A 343 4.77 -0.13 0.95
CA LEU A 343 4.42 -0.48 2.33
C LEU A 343 4.44 -2.00 2.58
N TYR A 344 4.17 -2.83 1.56
CA TYR A 344 4.37 -4.28 1.65
C TYR A 344 5.82 -4.72 1.42
N ILE A 345 6.59 -4.05 0.55
CA ILE A 345 8.03 -4.31 0.41
C ILE A 345 8.76 -4.01 1.73
N TYR A 346 8.35 -2.94 2.41
CA TYR A 346 8.89 -2.49 3.69
C TYR A 346 8.35 -3.31 4.89
N THR A 347 7.05 -3.64 4.91
CA THR A 347 6.40 -4.45 5.95
C THR A 347 5.54 -5.56 5.32
N PRO A 348 6.08 -6.79 5.11
CA PRO A 348 5.52 -7.80 4.20
C PRO A 348 4.32 -8.61 4.73
N TYR A 349 3.45 -7.99 5.53
CA TYR A 349 2.25 -8.62 6.11
C TYR A 349 1.03 -7.70 6.07
N GLN A 350 -0.14 -8.27 5.81
CA GLN A 350 -1.43 -7.60 5.99
C GLN A 350 -2.04 -7.99 7.35
N PRO A 351 -2.83 -7.11 7.99
CA PRO A 351 -3.59 -7.51 9.17
C PRO A 351 -4.67 -8.53 8.81
N ASN A 352 -4.97 -9.44 9.74
CA ASN A 352 -6.18 -10.27 9.67
C ASN A 352 -7.37 -9.55 10.33
N ASP A 353 -8.54 -10.17 10.29
CA ASP A 353 -9.79 -9.56 10.74
C ASP A 353 -9.81 -9.31 12.26
N ALA A 354 -9.06 -10.12 13.04
CA ALA A 354 -8.84 -9.91 14.48
C ALA A 354 -7.99 -8.67 14.75
N ALA A 355 -6.85 -8.52 14.06
CA ALA A 355 -6.02 -7.32 14.13
C ALA A 355 -6.80 -6.05 13.76
N LEU A 356 -7.65 -6.12 12.73
CA LEU A 356 -8.50 -4.99 12.32
C LEU A 356 -9.59 -4.67 13.33
N ALA A 357 -10.26 -5.68 13.90
CA ALA A 357 -11.28 -5.49 14.94
C ALA A 357 -10.72 -4.92 16.24
N ALA A 358 -9.48 -5.24 16.59
CA ALA A 358 -8.81 -4.70 17.77
C ALA A 358 -8.45 -3.20 17.66
N GLY A 359 -8.44 -2.62 16.44
CA GLY A 359 -8.09 -1.21 16.23
C GLY A 359 -6.65 -0.90 16.65
N VAL A 360 -6.48 -0.17 17.76
CA VAL A 360 -5.15 0.05 18.38
C VAL A 360 -4.71 -1.10 19.29
N GLY A 361 -5.63 -1.96 19.71
CA GLY A 361 -5.35 -3.10 20.59
C GLY A 361 -4.57 -4.24 19.91
N GLU A 362 -4.42 -5.33 20.64
CA GLU A 362 -3.78 -6.56 20.19
C GLU A 362 -4.86 -7.57 19.76
N GLY A 363 -4.55 -8.41 18.77
CA GLY A 363 -5.46 -9.40 18.19
C GLY A 363 -5.12 -10.82 18.62
N ASP A 364 -5.24 -11.76 17.69
CA ASP A 364 -4.87 -13.16 17.87
C ASP A 364 -3.38 -13.46 17.56
N SER A 365 -2.98 -14.73 17.68
CA SER A 365 -1.62 -15.21 17.38
C SER A 365 -1.24 -15.19 15.89
N CYS A 366 -2.14 -14.74 15.01
CA CYS A 366 -1.93 -14.56 13.57
C CYS A 366 -2.06 -13.09 13.14
N SER A 367 -2.12 -12.16 14.09
CA SER A 367 -2.32 -10.74 13.86
C SER A 367 -1.01 -9.99 13.59
N SER A 368 -0.83 -9.50 12.35
CA SER A 368 0.25 -8.54 12.02
C SER A 368 -0.20 -7.09 12.10
N TYR A 369 0.62 -6.25 12.73
CA TYR A 369 0.22 -4.87 13.07
C TYR A 369 0.84 -3.77 12.19
N GLY A 370 1.90 -4.03 11.43
CA GLY A 370 2.67 -2.98 10.73
C GLY A 370 1.82 -2.06 9.84
N ASN A 371 1.20 -2.62 8.79
CA ASN A 371 0.39 -1.84 7.85
C ASN A 371 -0.92 -1.31 8.45
N ARG A 372 -1.50 -2.03 9.43
CA ARG A 372 -2.64 -1.54 10.22
C ARG A 372 -2.27 -0.27 10.99
N ASN A 373 -1.17 -0.32 11.75
CA ASN A 373 -0.72 0.77 12.59
C ASN A 373 -0.30 1.98 11.75
N PHE A 374 0.34 1.78 10.59
CA PHE A 374 0.59 2.86 9.63
C PHE A 374 -0.71 3.59 9.25
N SER A 375 -1.73 2.83 8.80
CA SER A 375 -3.03 3.40 8.39
C SER A 375 -3.74 4.12 9.54
N ILE A 376 -3.74 3.54 10.75
CA ILE A 376 -4.36 4.15 11.95
C ILE A 376 -3.63 5.44 12.36
N ILE A 377 -2.29 5.44 12.41
CA ILE A 377 -1.49 6.61 12.79
C ILE A 377 -1.65 7.72 11.76
N TYR A 378 -1.51 7.42 10.45
CA TYR A 378 -1.70 8.42 9.39
C TYR A 378 -3.11 9.02 9.45
N ARG A 379 -4.14 8.18 9.58
CA ARG A 379 -5.53 8.63 9.59
C ARG A 379 -5.89 9.45 10.82
N GLY A 380 -5.34 9.09 11.99
CA GLY A 380 -5.53 9.83 13.23
C GLY A 380 -4.86 11.21 13.25
N TRP A 381 -3.80 11.40 12.45
CA TRP A 381 -3.02 12.64 12.41
C TRP A 381 -3.34 13.55 11.22
N PHE A 382 -3.68 12.98 10.06
CA PHE A 382 -3.72 13.71 8.79
C PHE A 382 -5.02 13.53 7.99
N GLY A 383 -5.98 12.75 8.48
CA GLY A 383 -7.27 12.53 7.81
C GLY A 383 -7.22 11.42 6.76
N SER A 384 -7.73 11.68 5.54
CA SER A 384 -7.73 10.65 4.50
C SER A 384 -6.31 10.33 4.02
N ALA A 385 -5.97 9.04 3.95
CA ALA A 385 -4.79 8.55 3.25
C ALA A 385 -5.01 8.43 1.72
N ARG A 386 -6.21 8.76 1.24
CA ARG A 386 -6.67 8.59 -0.14
C ARG A 386 -7.27 9.90 -0.63
#